data_AF-A0A831PUW7-F1
#
_entry.id   AF-A0A831PUW7-F1
#
_cell.length_a   1.000
_cell.length_b   1.000
_cell.length_c   1.000
_cell.angle_alpha   90.00
_cell.angle_beta   90.00
_cell.angle_gamma   90.00
#
_symmetry.space_group_name_H-M   'P 1'
#
loop_
_entity.id
_entity.type
_entity.pdbx_description
1 polymer ?
#
loop_
_entity_poly.entity_id
_entity_poly.type
_entity_poly.pdbx_seq_one_letter_code
_entity_poly.pdbx_strand_id
1 'polypeptide(L)'
;DDYPDPLDAIEASIKEFFMVLDECPTVRQVLEIMTLRCERVDEFATVQCEADRPGNEFRDKLERVYQKAASRGTLRPALSPSALALDTWAFVSGLLHLLLGGGFEKTLKSQVNAMIATHVALRRKA
;
A
#
# COMPACT_ATOMS: atom_id res chain seq x y z
N ASP A 1 -10.73 1.91 -17.35
CA ASP A 1 -11.31 0.85 -16.49
C ASP A 1 -10.60 -0.43 -16.89
N ASP A 2 -9.30 -0.49 -16.60
CA ASP A 2 -8.34 -1.25 -17.43
C ASP A 2 -8.14 -2.69 -16.95
N TYR A 3 -8.78 -3.05 -15.83
CA TYR A 3 -8.71 -4.36 -15.22
C TYR A 3 -10.09 -5.02 -15.15
N PRO A 4 -10.26 -6.23 -15.72
CA PRO A 4 -11.50 -7.01 -15.59
C PRO A 4 -11.86 -7.31 -14.12
N ASP A 5 -10.89 -7.71 -13.30
CA ASP A 5 -11.05 -7.84 -11.85
C ASP A 5 -10.48 -6.59 -11.15
N PRO A 6 -11.29 -5.84 -10.36
CA PRO A 6 -10.80 -4.70 -9.59
C PRO A 6 -9.65 -5.06 -8.63
N LEU A 7 -9.54 -6.32 -8.19
CA LEU A 7 -8.44 -6.78 -7.35
C LEU A 7 -7.09 -6.79 -8.10
N ASP A 8 -7.09 -6.98 -9.42
CA ASP A 8 -5.87 -6.86 -10.24
C ASP A 8 -5.33 -5.42 -10.24
N ALA A 9 -6.24 -4.44 -10.23
CA ALA A 9 -5.87 -3.03 -10.16
C ALA A 9 -5.18 -2.68 -8.83
N ILE A 10 -5.65 -3.25 -7.71
CA ILE A 10 -4.99 -3.11 -6.40
C ILE A 10 -3.60 -3.73 -6.45
N GLU A 11 -3.49 -4.96 -6.95
CA GLU A 11 -2.22 -5.68 -7.04
C GLU A 11 -1.19 -4.91 -7.88
N ALA A 12 -1.60 -4.46 -9.06
CA ALA A 12 -0.75 -3.69 -9.97
C ALA A 12 -0.31 -2.36 -9.35
N SER A 13 -1.22 -1.64 -8.70
CA SER A 13 -0.91 -0.34 -8.08
C SER A 13 0.11 -0.47 -6.95
N ILE A 14 0.02 -1.51 -6.13
CA ILE A 14 0.97 -1.74 -5.04
C ILE A 14 2.33 -2.17 -5.60
N LYS A 15 2.36 -3.04 -6.62
CA LYS A 15 3.62 -3.43 -7.29
C LYS A 15 4.31 -2.22 -7.92
N GLU A 16 3.55 -1.38 -8.62
CA GLU A 16 4.04 -0.14 -9.23
C GLU A 16 4.67 0.78 -8.17
N PHE A 17 4.00 0.97 -7.03
CA PHE A 17 4.54 1.78 -5.94
C PHE A 17 5.92 1.28 -5.47
N PHE A 18 6.08 -0.03 -5.25
CA PHE A 18 7.37 -0.59 -4.81
C PHE A 18 8.42 -0.66 -5.93
N MET A 19 8.00 -0.76 -7.19
CA MET A 19 8.88 -0.63 -8.35
C MET A 19 9.46 0.79 -8.44
N VAL A 20 8.61 1.82 -8.37
CA VAL A 20 9.04 3.22 -8.34
C VAL A 20 9.98 3.49 -7.16
N LEU A 21 9.72 2.88 -6.00
CA LEU A 21 10.60 2.96 -4.83
C LEU A 21 11.99 2.33 -5.08
N ASP A 22 12.08 1.27 -5.89
CA ASP A 22 13.35 0.64 -6.29
C ASP A 22 14.08 1.43 -7.39
N GLU A 23 13.35 2.02 -8.33
CA GLU A 23 13.92 2.68 -9.49
C GLU A 23 14.25 4.16 -9.26
N CYS A 24 13.59 4.82 -8.30
CA CYS A 24 13.77 6.24 -8.03
C CYS A 24 14.42 6.49 -6.65
N PRO A 25 15.76 6.72 -6.61
CA PRO A 25 16.46 7.01 -5.35
C PRO A 25 15.91 8.23 -4.62
N THR A 26 15.45 9.25 -5.34
CA THR A 26 14.85 10.46 -4.75
C THR A 26 13.58 10.12 -3.98
N VAL A 27 12.66 9.34 -4.57
CA VAL A 27 11.43 8.91 -3.89
C VAL A 27 11.77 8.07 -2.65
N ARG A 28 12.74 7.17 -2.76
CA ARG A 28 13.20 6.36 -1.62
C ARG A 28 13.75 7.21 -0.50
N GLN A 29 14.61 8.18 -0.80
CA GLN A 29 15.21 9.04 0.20
C GLN A 29 14.17 9.91 0.91
N VAL A 30 13.20 10.46 0.17
CA VAL A 30 12.10 11.23 0.76
C VAL A 30 11.27 10.36 1.70
N LEU A 31 10.89 9.16 1.27
CA LEU A 31 10.12 8.23 2.11
C LEU A 31 10.92 7.72 3.32
N GLU A 32 12.23 7.51 3.18
CA GLU A 32 13.13 7.18 4.31
C GLU A 32 13.11 8.30 5.36
N ILE A 33 13.27 9.55 4.93
CA ILE A 33 13.27 10.71 5.84
C ILE A 33 11.93 10.77 6.57
N MET A 34 10.82 10.79 5.81
CA MET A 34 9.48 10.92 6.37
C MET A 34 9.09 9.76 7.31
N THR A 35 9.59 8.55 7.04
CA THR A 35 9.20 7.35 7.80
C THR A 35 10.10 7.08 9.00
N LEU A 36 11.41 7.34 8.88
CA LEU A 36 12.42 6.89 9.85
C LEU A 36 13.22 8.01 10.51
N ARG A 37 13.20 9.23 9.95
CA ARG A 37 14.07 10.33 10.40
C ARG A 37 13.30 11.54 10.94
N CYS A 38 12.02 11.66 10.62
CA CYS A 38 11.16 12.71 11.13
C CYS A 38 10.58 12.35 12.51
N GLU A 39 10.76 13.24 13.47
CA GLU A 39 10.10 13.15 14.77
C GLU A 39 8.68 13.71 14.68
N ARG A 40 7.72 12.96 15.23
CA ARG A 40 6.31 13.34 15.29
C ARG A 40 6.08 14.20 16.54
N VAL A 41 6.11 15.52 16.37
CA VAL A 41 5.93 16.50 17.47
C VAL A 41 4.75 17.44 17.20
N ASP A 42 4.10 17.92 18.26
CA ASP A 42 2.86 18.67 18.19
C ASP A 42 3.02 20.01 17.44
N GLU A 43 4.20 20.63 17.55
CA GLU A 43 4.53 21.91 16.90
C GLU A 43 4.46 21.83 15.36
N PHE A 44 4.55 20.64 14.79
CA PHE A 44 4.48 20.39 13.35
C PHE A 44 3.25 19.56 12.94
N ALA A 45 2.21 19.48 13.77
CA ALA A 45 1.02 18.68 13.49
C ALA A 45 0.33 19.00 12.15
N THR A 46 0.35 20.27 11.71
CA THR A 46 -0.22 20.69 10.41
C THR A 46 0.60 20.16 9.24
N VAL A 47 1.93 20.25 9.32
CA VAL A 47 2.85 19.67 8.31
C VAL A 47 2.65 18.16 8.27
N GLN A 48 2.47 17.54 9.43
CA GLN A 48 2.23 16.11 9.52
C GLN A 48 0.91 15.68 8.87
N CYS A 49 -0.15 16.46 9.07
CA CYS A 49 -1.44 16.22 8.42
C CYS A 49 -1.32 16.25 6.88
N GLU A 50 -0.61 17.24 6.34
CA GLU A 50 -0.36 17.31 4.89
C GLU A 50 0.53 16.18 4.38
N ALA A 51 1.52 15.76 5.18
CA ALA A 51 2.38 14.62 4.87
C ALA A 51 1.62 13.29 4.86
N ASP A 52 0.61 13.11 5.72
CA ASP A 52 -0.20 11.89 5.79
C ASP A 52 -1.36 11.88 4.77
N ARG A 53 -1.70 13.05 4.18
CA ARG A 53 -2.80 13.21 3.21
C ARG A 53 -2.73 12.24 2.02
N PRO A 54 -1.59 12.04 1.34
CA PRO A 54 -1.51 11.09 0.23
C PRO A 54 -1.86 9.64 0.66
N GLY A 55 -1.46 9.24 1.86
CA GLY A 55 -1.80 7.92 2.42
C GLY A 55 -3.29 7.78 2.70
N ASN A 56 -3.93 8.83 3.23
CA ASN A 56 -5.38 8.87 3.42
C ASN A 56 -6.14 8.79 2.09
N GLU A 57 -5.72 9.57 1.08
CA GLU A 57 -6.32 9.51 -0.25
C GLU A 57 -6.14 8.15 -0.93
N PHE A 58 -5.00 7.49 -0.71
CA PHE A 58 -4.76 6.13 -1.17
C PHE A 58 -5.70 5.12 -0.50
N ARG A 59 -5.88 5.20 0.82
CA ARG A 59 -6.85 4.36 1.55
C ARG A 59 -8.27 4.54 1.02
N ASP A 60 -8.71 5.77 0.79
CA ASP A 60 -10.06 6.06 0.29
C ASP A 60 -10.26 5.56 -1.16
N LYS A 61 -9.18 5.48 -1.95
CA LYS A 61 -9.19 4.80 -3.26
C LYS A 61 -9.27 3.29 -3.10
N LEU A 62 -8.49 2.68 -2.21
CA LEU A 62 -8.54 1.23 -1.94
C LEU A 62 -9.95 0.78 -1.58
N GLU A 63 -10.63 1.50 -0.69
CA GLU A 63 -12.00 1.17 -0.28
C GLU A 63 -12.96 1.13 -1.47
N ARG A 64 -12.92 2.14 -2.35
CA ARG A 64 -13.75 2.18 -3.56
C ARG A 64 -13.47 1.00 -4.49
N VAL A 65 -12.21 0.58 -4.62
CA VAL A 65 -11.86 -0.58 -5.45
C VAL A 65 -12.34 -1.88 -4.82
N TYR A 66 -12.25 -2.04 -3.49
CA TYR A 66 -12.81 -3.20 -2.79
C TYR A 66 -14.34 -3.25 -2.88
N GLN A 67 -15.02 -2.11 -2.78
CA GLN A 67 -16.48 -2.03 -3.00
C GLN A 67 -16.85 -2.48 -4.42
N LYS A 68 -16.05 -2.10 -5.42
CA LYS A 68 -16.21 -2.56 -6.80
C LYS A 68 -15.94 -4.06 -6.98
N ALA A 69 -14.94 -4.62 -6.30
CA ALA A 69 -14.70 -6.06 -6.30
C ALA A 69 -15.86 -6.83 -5.65
N ALA A 70 -16.42 -6.30 -4.57
CA ALA A 70 -17.60 -6.87 -3.90
C ALA A 70 -18.83 -6.85 -4.82
N SER A 71 -19.11 -5.74 -5.50
CA SER A 71 -20.26 -5.62 -6.40
C SER A 71 -20.13 -6.51 -7.65
N ARG A 72 -18.90 -6.82 -8.08
CA ARG A 72 -18.62 -7.77 -9.16
C ARG A 72 -18.55 -9.23 -8.70
N GLY A 73 -18.64 -9.49 -7.38
CA GLY A 73 -18.58 -10.83 -6.81
C GLY A 73 -17.21 -11.51 -6.89
N THR A 74 -16.14 -10.76 -7.17
CA THR A 74 -14.74 -11.27 -7.19
C THR A 74 -14.10 -11.24 -5.81
N LEU A 75 -14.60 -10.38 -4.90
CA LEU A 75 -14.18 -10.34 -3.51
C LEU A 75 -14.67 -11.57 -2.73
N ARG A 76 -13.83 -12.08 -1.83
CA ARG A 76 -14.22 -13.14 -0.89
C ARG A 76 -15.44 -12.70 -0.06
N PRO A 77 -16.46 -13.57 0.09
CA PRO A 77 -17.65 -13.26 0.88
C PRO A 77 -17.32 -12.91 2.33
N ALA A 78 -18.20 -12.12 2.95
CA ALA A 78 -18.12 -11.67 4.35
C ALA A 78 -16.91 -10.78 4.73
N LEU A 79 -16.07 -10.37 3.77
CA LEU A 79 -15.05 -9.35 4.02
C LEU A 79 -15.62 -7.95 3.83
N SER A 80 -15.39 -7.07 4.81
CA SER A 80 -15.76 -5.65 4.71
C SER A 80 -14.78 -4.89 3.81
N PRO A 81 -15.24 -4.19 2.75
CA PRO A 81 -14.37 -3.37 1.90
C PRO A 81 -13.55 -2.32 2.67
N SER A 82 -14.13 -1.67 3.67
CA SER A 82 -13.44 -0.64 4.47
C SER A 82 -12.37 -1.25 5.38
N ALA A 83 -12.65 -2.42 5.97
CA ALA A 83 -11.65 -3.15 6.76
C ALA A 83 -10.48 -3.61 5.89
N LEU A 84 -10.75 -4.07 4.66
CA LEU A 84 -9.72 -4.47 3.71
C LEU A 84 -8.88 -3.30 3.21
N ALA A 85 -9.47 -2.11 3.05
CA ALA A 85 -8.70 -0.92 2.71
C ALA A 85 -7.69 -0.56 3.81
N LEU A 86 -8.11 -0.61 5.08
CA LEU A 86 -7.25 -0.38 6.23
C LEU A 86 -6.17 -1.44 6.37
N ASP A 87 -6.53 -2.71 6.20
CA ASP A 87 -5.60 -3.83 6.26
C ASP A 87 -4.53 -3.73 5.15
N THR A 88 -4.95 -3.44 3.91
CA THR A 88 -4.01 -3.24 2.80
C THR A 88 -3.12 -2.02 3.03
N TRP A 89 -3.65 -0.95 3.59
CA TRP A 89 -2.84 0.20 3.99
C TRP A 89 -1.78 -0.21 5.03
N ALA A 90 -2.17 -0.91 6.10
CA ALA A 90 -1.26 -1.39 7.12
C ALA A 90 -0.17 -2.31 6.55
N PHE A 91 -0.53 -3.21 5.64
CA PHE A 91 0.42 -4.07 4.93
C PHE A 91 1.44 -3.26 4.11
N VAL A 92 0.97 -2.30 3.30
CA VAL A 92 1.85 -1.46 2.46
C VAL A 92 2.78 -0.61 3.32
N SER A 93 2.25 0.06 4.35
CA SER A 93 3.06 0.88 5.26
C SER A 93 4.09 0.02 6.03
N GLY A 94 3.69 -1.16 6.49
CA GLY A 94 4.60 -2.08 7.18
C GLY A 94 5.71 -2.59 6.26
N LEU A 95 5.38 -2.98 5.03
CA LEU A 95 6.37 -3.43 4.05
C LEU A 95 7.35 -2.32 3.66
N LEU A 96 6.84 -1.09 3.48
CA LEU A 96 7.67 0.10 3.26
C LEU A 96 8.64 0.31 4.43
N HIS A 97 8.15 0.25 5.66
CA HIS A 97 8.98 0.44 6.86
C HIS A 97 10.08 -0.62 6.96
N LEU A 98 9.76 -1.90 6.71
CA LEU A 98 10.74 -2.99 6.71
C LEU A 98 11.82 -2.80 5.64
N LEU A 99 11.44 -2.40 4.43
CA LEU A 99 12.37 -2.16 3.34
C LEU A 99 13.31 -0.98 3.62
N LEU A 100 12.78 0.13 4.14
CA LEU A 100 13.58 1.31 4.46
C LEU A 100 14.49 1.06 5.68
N GLY A 101 13.97 0.43 6.73
CA GLY A 101 14.72 0.13 7.96
C GLY A 101 15.85 -0.88 7.76
N GLY A 102 15.66 -1.83 6.83
CA GLY A 102 16.68 -2.80 6.43
C GLY A 102 17.63 -2.32 5.33
N GLY A 103 17.69 -1.01 5.03
CA GLY A 103 18.60 -0.49 3.99
C GLY A 103 18.32 -1.00 2.58
N PHE A 104 17.08 -1.42 2.31
CA PHE A 104 16.63 -1.95 1.02
C PHE A 104 17.37 -3.22 0.58
N GLU A 105 17.63 -4.12 1.54
CA GLU A 105 18.30 -5.40 1.31
C GLU A 105 17.68 -6.24 0.18
N LYS A 106 18.57 -6.82 -0.64
CA LYS A 106 18.19 -7.61 -1.84
C LYS A 106 17.24 -8.77 -1.53
N THR A 107 17.37 -9.40 -0.37
CA THR A 107 16.58 -10.58 0.01
C THR A 107 15.12 -10.26 0.29
N LEU A 108 14.83 -9.16 0.98
CA LEU A 108 13.45 -8.72 1.21
C LEU A 108 12.88 -8.14 -0.09
N LYS A 109 13.68 -7.36 -0.82
CA LYS A 109 13.28 -6.77 -2.10
C LYS A 109 12.79 -7.82 -3.11
N SER A 110 13.50 -8.94 -3.25
CA SER A 110 13.12 -9.98 -4.20
C SER A 110 11.79 -10.68 -3.86
N GLN A 111 11.32 -10.56 -2.61
CA GLN A 111 10.08 -11.19 -2.14
C GLN A 111 8.86 -10.27 -2.22
N VAL A 112 9.05 -8.96 -2.36
CA VAL A 112 7.97 -7.93 -2.35
C VAL A 112 6.83 -8.30 -3.29
N ASN A 113 7.13 -8.63 -4.55
CA ASN A 113 6.11 -8.97 -5.54
C ASN A 113 5.28 -10.21 -5.14
N ALA A 114 5.92 -11.23 -4.55
CA ALA A 114 5.24 -12.43 -4.10
C ALA A 114 4.38 -12.17 -2.85
N MET A 115 4.86 -11.31 -1.93
CA MET A 115 4.09 -10.88 -0.77
C MET A 115 2.83 -10.11 -1.18
N ILE A 116 2.94 -9.20 -2.14
CA ILE A 116 1.80 -8.44 -2.67
C ILE A 116 0.79 -9.38 -3.35
N ALA A 117 1.26 -10.29 -4.20
CA ALA A 117 0.39 -11.26 -4.88
C ALA A 117 -0.36 -12.15 -3.87
N THR A 118 0.33 -12.64 -2.85
CA THR A 118 -0.26 -13.43 -1.75
C THR A 118 -1.28 -12.63 -0.97
N HIS A 119 -0.94 -11.38 -0.64
CA HIS A 119 -1.84 -10.45 0.02
C HIS A 119 -3.13 -10.29 -0.78
N VAL A 120 -3.07 -9.97 -2.07
CA VAL A 120 -4.29 -9.79 -2.87
C VAL A 120 -5.07 -11.10 -3.06
N ALA A 121 -4.38 -12.23 -3.27
CA ALA A 121 -5.01 -13.54 -3.42
C ALA A 121 -5.89 -13.94 -2.21
N LEU A 122 -5.48 -13.57 -0.99
CA LEU A 122 -6.29 -13.81 0.22
C LEU A 122 -7.61 -13.03 0.25
N ARG A 123 -7.78 -11.99 -0.58
CA ARG A 123 -9.04 -11.24 -0.73
C ARG A 123 -9.92 -11.78 -1.85
N ARG A 124 -9.40 -12.62 -2.73
CA ARG A 124 -10.17 -13.19 -3.84
C ARG A 124 -11.13 -14.26 -3.32
N LYS A 125 -12.28 -14.35 -3.97
CA LYS A 125 -13.19 -15.49 -3.83
C LYS A 125 -12.47 -16.76 -4.30
N ALA A 126 -12.57 -17.82 -3.51
CA ALA A 126 -12.03 -19.13 -3.86
C ALA A 126 -12.85 -19.79 -4.99
#